data_AF-A0A6I7M2J3-F1
#
_entry.id   AF-A0A6I7M2J3-F1
#
_cell.length_a   1.000
_cell.length_b   1.000
_cell.length_c   1.000
_cell.angle_alpha   90.00
_cell.angle_beta   90.00
_cell.angle_gamma   90.00
#
_symmetry.space_group_name_H-M   'P 1'
#
loop_
_entity.id
_entity.type
_entity.pdbx_description
1 polymer ?
#
loop_
_entity_poly.entity_id
_entity_poly.type
_entity_poly.pdbx_seq_one_letter_code
_entity_poly.pdbx_strand_id
1 'polypeptide(L)'
;MNIISRIFAKLAVPLLIVLALALPGQVFATFSIVAVDTLTGAVGGAGASCIDGSVMINDCVEGIGASHTQAYYLVQNKNNLHNLMAAGIAPDSIIHWLENNDYEATPEYRQYGVVTLANHGASAAYTGAATTPWTGHITGPAYSIQGNILILDGFVLDSIKAAFIRTDGPLEDKLMAALQGANVPGADTRCYGCNKPAISAFIKVVHPGDGGTPYLFLNVNSTVCAKNPIDSLQKLYDHWKLLANADPAVSTVAVAPLKVPASDGAHTVNITVTPRNIDGQYPRGGATVSLSHTGTGILSPVVDNGDGTFSATLTSPASPEKDTLSAIATAGDIPTPLDQQPIVAFLKCGDANANGTVNILDVSFIISWLYKQGPAPDPLWLADPNASGSTNILDVSYLISFLYKNGPGIICPSSI
;
A
#
# COMPACT_ATOMS: atom_id res chain seq x y z
N MET A 1 35.76 -92.27 30.53
CA MET A 1 36.92 -92.31 29.60
C MET A 1 36.33 -92.20 28.21
N ASN A 2 36.44 -91.17 27.38
CA ASN A 2 37.21 -89.93 27.38
C ASN A 2 36.56 -89.02 26.31
N ILE A 3 36.35 -87.76 26.70
CA ILE A 3 36.81 -86.57 25.96
C ILE A 3 36.12 -86.26 24.62
N ILE A 4 35.25 -85.25 24.73
CA ILE A 4 34.64 -84.48 23.64
C ILE A 4 35.72 -83.70 22.89
N SER A 5 35.73 -83.87 21.57
CA SER A 5 36.62 -83.21 20.62
C SER A 5 36.28 -81.72 20.45
N ARG A 6 37.33 -80.89 20.42
CA ARG A 6 37.29 -79.44 20.22
C ARG A 6 37.03 -79.12 18.74
N ILE A 7 35.97 -78.37 18.46
CA ILE A 7 35.76 -77.70 17.17
C ILE A 7 36.00 -76.21 17.35
N PHE A 8 36.93 -75.67 16.56
CA PHE A 8 37.23 -74.25 16.43
C PHE A 8 35.98 -73.47 15.98
N ALA A 9 35.49 -72.56 16.81
CA ALA A 9 34.50 -71.57 16.41
C ALA A 9 35.19 -70.47 15.57
N LYS A 10 34.96 -70.46 14.26
CA LYS A 10 35.20 -69.30 13.41
C LYS A 10 34.11 -68.27 13.71
N LEU A 11 34.50 -67.11 14.23
CA LEU A 11 33.64 -65.93 14.31
C LEU A 11 33.30 -65.48 12.87
N ALA A 12 32.06 -65.73 12.45
CA ALA A 12 31.46 -65.07 11.29
C ALA A 12 30.66 -63.87 11.82
N VAL A 13 31.17 -62.66 11.60
CA VAL A 13 30.43 -61.41 11.83
C VAL A 13 29.43 -61.28 10.68
N PRO A 14 28.11 -61.16 10.93
CA PRO A 14 27.17 -60.86 9.86
C PRO A 14 27.33 -59.38 9.49
N LEU A 15 27.65 -59.12 8.22
CA LEU A 15 27.63 -57.79 7.63
C LEU A 15 26.18 -57.28 7.63
N LEU A 16 25.86 -56.43 8.61
CA LEU A 16 24.58 -55.77 8.70
C LEU A 16 24.53 -54.71 7.59
N ILE A 17 23.84 -55.01 6.48
CA ILE A 17 23.50 -54.02 5.46
C ILE A 17 22.48 -53.07 6.11
N VAL A 18 22.96 -51.93 6.58
CA VAL A 18 22.11 -50.81 6.98
C VAL A 18 21.54 -50.23 5.69
N LEU A 19 20.31 -50.61 5.35
CA LEU A 19 19.50 -49.91 4.37
C LEU A 19 19.25 -48.51 4.94
N ALA A 20 19.97 -47.51 4.44
CA ALA A 20 19.69 -46.12 4.74
C ALA A 20 18.28 -45.80 4.24
N LEU A 21 17.31 -45.80 5.15
CA LEU A 21 16.01 -45.17 4.92
C LEU A 21 16.30 -43.69 4.69
N ALA A 22 16.35 -43.29 3.42
CA ALA A 22 16.20 -41.90 3.06
C ALA A 22 14.90 -41.41 3.71
N LEU A 23 15.03 -40.45 4.63
CA LEU A 23 13.87 -39.71 5.13
C LEU A 23 13.16 -39.15 3.88
N PRO A 24 11.83 -39.30 3.74
CA PRO A 24 11.14 -38.68 2.63
C PRO A 24 11.39 -37.17 2.73
N GLY A 25 12.08 -36.61 1.73
CA GLY A 25 12.12 -35.17 1.54
C GLY A 25 10.70 -34.64 1.64
N GLN A 26 10.49 -33.59 2.43
CA GLN A 26 9.16 -33.01 2.61
C GLN A 26 8.55 -32.77 1.24
N VAL A 27 7.40 -33.41 1.01
CA VAL A 27 6.69 -33.29 -0.25
C VAL A 27 5.95 -31.96 -0.21
N PHE A 28 6.37 -31.00 -1.03
CA PHE A 28 5.73 -29.69 -1.15
C PHE A 28 4.72 -29.74 -2.32
N ALA A 29 3.46 -30.12 -2.07
CA ALA A 29 2.40 -29.85 -3.04
C ALA A 29 2.21 -28.35 -3.16
N THR A 30 2.09 -27.84 -4.37
CA THR A 30 2.12 -26.40 -4.58
C THR A 30 1.46 -26.11 -5.91
N PHE A 31 0.71 -25.02 -5.98
CA PHE A 31 0.37 -24.37 -7.23
C PHE A 31 0.88 -22.92 -7.17
N SER A 32 1.40 -22.45 -8.29
CA SER A 32 2.11 -21.18 -8.34
C SER A 32 2.14 -20.60 -9.73
N ILE A 33 2.36 -19.28 -9.80
CA ILE A 33 2.50 -18.51 -11.02
C ILE A 33 3.60 -17.47 -10.84
N VAL A 34 4.53 -17.41 -11.78
CA VAL A 34 5.40 -16.24 -11.97
C VAL A 34 5.01 -15.51 -13.23
N ALA A 35 5.10 -14.19 -13.20
CA ALA A 35 4.76 -13.34 -14.33
C ALA A 35 5.60 -12.06 -14.35
N VAL A 36 5.66 -11.44 -15.51
CA VAL A 36 6.27 -10.12 -15.70
C VAL A 36 5.31 -9.18 -16.44
N ASP A 37 5.48 -7.89 -16.25
CA ASP A 37 4.87 -6.87 -17.08
C ASP A 37 5.96 -6.18 -17.89
N THR A 38 5.99 -6.45 -19.20
CA THR A 38 7.00 -5.93 -20.12
C THR A 38 6.88 -4.43 -20.39
N LEU A 39 5.76 -3.80 -20.02
CA LEU A 39 5.56 -2.35 -20.20
C LEU A 39 6.15 -1.57 -19.02
N THR A 40 5.87 -2.01 -17.79
CA THR A 40 6.31 -1.34 -16.57
C THR A 40 7.66 -1.86 -16.04
N GLY A 41 8.07 -3.05 -16.46
CA GLY A 41 9.24 -3.74 -15.91
C GLY A 41 8.96 -4.45 -14.58
N ALA A 42 7.70 -4.50 -14.13
CA ALA A 42 7.33 -5.22 -12.92
C ALA A 42 7.56 -6.74 -13.09
N VAL A 43 8.06 -7.39 -12.04
CA VAL A 43 8.25 -8.84 -11.98
C VAL A 43 7.65 -9.37 -10.69
N GLY A 44 7.07 -10.58 -10.72
CA GLY A 44 6.43 -11.09 -9.51
C GLY A 44 6.02 -12.54 -9.59
N GLY A 45 5.56 -13.04 -8.46
CA GLY A 45 4.99 -14.37 -8.34
C GLY A 45 4.03 -14.51 -7.17
N ALA A 46 3.17 -15.50 -7.29
CA ALA A 46 2.21 -15.86 -6.27
C ALA A 46 2.09 -17.39 -6.19
N GLY A 47 1.81 -17.91 -5.00
CA GLY A 47 1.69 -19.35 -4.79
C GLY A 47 1.02 -19.71 -3.48
N ALA A 48 0.59 -20.97 -3.38
CA ALA A 48 -0.01 -21.51 -2.17
C ALA A 48 0.24 -23.01 -2.03
N SER A 49 0.19 -23.50 -0.79
CA SER A 49 0.48 -24.91 -0.45
C SER A 49 -0.22 -25.36 0.83
N CYS A 50 -0.54 -26.65 0.92
CA CYS A 50 -0.95 -27.34 2.14
C CYS A 50 0.22 -27.67 3.10
N ILE A 51 1.31 -26.92 3.04
CA ILE A 51 2.32 -26.81 4.11
C ILE A 51 2.60 -25.35 4.43
N ASP A 52 3.27 -25.10 5.54
CA ASP A 52 3.68 -23.76 5.96
C ASP A 52 4.83 -23.24 5.08
N GLY A 53 4.99 -21.93 4.99
CA GLY A 53 6.20 -21.32 4.43
C GLY A 53 6.35 -21.44 2.90
N SER A 54 5.25 -21.62 2.15
CA SER A 54 5.29 -21.74 0.69
C SER A 54 6.04 -20.60 -0.02
N VAL A 55 6.10 -19.41 0.58
CA VAL A 55 6.83 -18.25 0.06
C VAL A 55 8.29 -18.51 -0.33
N MET A 56 8.94 -19.51 0.27
CA MET A 56 10.33 -19.85 -0.02
C MET A 56 10.59 -20.27 -1.48
N ILE A 57 9.57 -20.72 -2.21
CA ILE A 57 9.71 -21.19 -3.59
C ILE A 57 9.99 -20.05 -4.58
N ASN A 58 9.63 -18.81 -4.23
CA ASN A 58 9.66 -17.68 -5.15
C ASN A 58 11.00 -16.95 -5.14
N ASP A 59 11.45 -16.58 -6.33
CA ASP A 59 12.53 -15.65 -6.54
C ASP A 59 12.14 -14.57 -7.55
N CYS A 60 12.54 -13.34 -7.29
CA CYS A 60 12.31 -12.20 -8.16
C CYS A 60 13.64 -11.46 -8.30
N VAL A 61 14.10 -11.30 -9.53
CA VAL A 61 15.30 -10.53 -9.85
C VAL A 61 14.84 -9.23 -10.50
N GLU A 62 15.01 -8.14 -9.77
CA GLU A 62 14.58 -6.79 -10.16
C GLU A 62 15.09 -6.44 -11.57
N GLY A 63 14.19 -5.94 -12.42
CA GLY A 63 14.51 -5.56 -13.79
C GLY A 63 14.87 -6.73 -14.73
N ILE A 64 14.76 -7.98 -14.29
CA ILE A 64 15.14 -9.16 -15.09
C ILE A 64 13.99 -10.15 -15.24
N GLY A 65 13.44 -10.67 -14.13
CA GLY A 65 12.46 -11.75 -14.20
C GLY A 65 12.06 -12.34 -12.85
N ALA A 66 11.21 -13.36 -12.90
CA ALA A 66 10.73 -14.08 -11.72
C ALA A 66 10.74 -15.59 -11.95
N SER A 67 10.89 -16.36 -10.87
CA SER A 67 10.88 -17.81 -10.92
C SER A 67 10.26 -18.47 -9.69
N HIS A 68 9.84 -19.72 -9.89
CA HIS A 68 9.45 -20.66 -8.85
C HIS A 68 10.25 -21.95 -8.95
N THR A 69 10.75 -22.43 -7.81
CA THR A 69 11.32 -23.77 -7.66
C THR A 69 10.53 -24.54 -6.61
N GLN A 70 9.90 -25.66 -6.98
CA GLN A 70 9.01 -26.45 -6.11
C GLN A 70 9.10 -27.95 -6.42
N ALA A 71 8.33 -28.77 -5.71
CA ALA A 71 8.42 -30.23 -5.69
C ALA A 71 9.82 -30.73 -5.27
N TYR A 72 9.92 -31.25 -4.05
CA TYR A 72 11.21 -31.57 -3.41
C TYR A 72 12.21 -30.40 -3.54
N TYR A 73 11.80 -29.24 -3.01
CA TYR A 73 12.54 -27.98 -3.10
C TYR A 73 14.01 -28.12 -2.69
N LEU A 74 14.91 -27.51 -3.47
CA LEU A 74 16.32 -27.38 -3.17
C LEU A 74 16.75 -25.92 -3.31
N VAL A 75 17.29 -25.34 -2.24
CA VAL A 75 17.77 -23.95 -2.23
C VAL A 75 18.92 -23.74 -3.22
N GLN A 76 19.76 -24.75 -3.44
CA GLN A 76 20.86 -24.70 -4.40
C GLN A 76 20.35 -24.55 -5.84
N ASN A 77 19.30 -25.27 -6.21
CA ASN A 77 18.67 -25.12 -7.53
C ASN A 77 18.05 -23.73 -7.71
N LYS A 78 17.40 -23.20 -6.66
CA LYS A 78 16.89 -21.82 -6.67
C LYS A 78 18.02 -20.80 -6.87
N ASN A 79 19.14 -20.96 -6.15
CA ASN A 79 20.30 -20.07 -6.30
C ASN A 79 20.93 -20.18 -7.69
N ASN A 80 21.01 -21.39 -8.26
CA ASN A 80 21.49 -21.58 -9.63
C ASN A 80 20.57 -20.88 -10.65
N LEU A 81 19.26 -21.05 -10.50
CA LEU A 81 18.25 -20.37 -11.33
C LEU A 81 18.41 -18.85 -11.23
N HIS A 82 18.48 -18.30 -10.01
CA HIS A 82 18.72 -16.87 -9.75
C HIS A 82 19.95 -16.35 -10.52
N ASN A 83 21.08 -17.04 -10.37
CA ASN A 83 22.34 -16.62 -11.00
C ASN A 83 22.28 -16.67 -12.54
N LEU A 84 21.65 -17.70 -13.11
CA LEU A 84 21.47 -17.82 -14.55
C LEU A 84 20.53 -16.74 -15.10
N MET A 85 19.45 -16.46 -14.37
CA MET A 85 18.52 -15.37 -14.72
C MET A 85 19.23 -14.02 -14.65
N ALA A 86 19.97 -13.75 -13.57
CA ALA A 86 20.77 -12.53 -13.42
C ALA A 86 21.86 -12.38 -14.50
N ALA A 87 22.38 -13.50 -15.02
CA ALA A 87 23.31 -13.51 -16.15
C ALA A 87 22.63 -13.34 -17.52
N GLY A 88 21.31 -13.15 -17.57
CA GLY A 88 20.55 -12.93 -18.80
C GLY A 88 20.35 -14.19 -19.65
N ILE A 89 20.51 -15.38 -19.07
CA ILE A 89 20.31 -16.63 -19.79
C ILE A 89 18.82 -16.81 -20.13
N ALA A 90 18.53 -17.31 -21.33
CA ALA A 90 17.17 -17.49 -21.79
C ALA A 90 16.43 -18.57 -20.96
N PRO A 91 15.14 -18.38 -20.62
CA PRO A 91 14.34 -19.31 -19.82
C PRO A 91 14.50 -20.80 -20.18
N ASP A 92 14.40 -21.17 -21.46
CA ASP A 92 14.54 -22.57 -21.89
C ASP A 92 15.94 -23.13 -21.60
N SER A 93 16.98 -22.31 -21.79
CA SER A 93 18.36 -22.69 -21.47
C SER A 93 18.60 -22.82 -19.97
N ILE A 94 17.93 -21.99 -19.15
CA ILE A 94 17.95 -22.11 -17.69
C ILE A 94 17.35 -23.45 -17.27
N ILE A 95 16.16 -23.77 -17.79
CA ILE A 95 15.46 -25.02 -17.48
C ILE A 95 16.31 -26.23 -17.89
N HIS A 96 16.81 -26.25 -19.13
CA HIS A 96 17.67 -27.33 -19.61
C HIS A 96 18.95 -27.48 -18.79
N TRP A 97 19.54 -26.37 -18.33
CA TRP A 97 20.71 -26.42 -17.47
C TRP A 97 20.37 -27.04 -16.10
N LEU A 98 19.26 -26.64 -15.48
CA LEU A 98 18.81 -27.16 -14.19
C LEU A 98 18.48 -28.66 -14.25
N GLU A 99 17.88 -29.14 -15.34
CA GLU A 99 17.64 -30.57 -15.54
C GLU A 99 18.95 -31.38 -15.55
N ASN A 100 19.97 -30.89 -16.27
CA ASN A 100 21.26 -31.58 -16.38
C ASN A 100 22.18 -31.40 -15.17
N ASN A 101 21.91 -30.41 -14.32
CA ASN A 101 22.76 -30.01 -13.20
C ASN A 101 21.97 -29.92 -11.89
N ASP A 102 20.90 -30.72 -11.75
CA ASP A 102 20.15 -30.81 -10.49
C ASP A 102 21.12 -31.14 -9.36
N TYR A 103 21.03 -30.39 -8.26
CA TYR A 103 22.00 -30.46 -7.18
C TYR A 103 22.11 -31.85 -6.53
N GLU A 104 21.01 -32.63 -6.51
CA GLU A 104 21.01 -34.02 -6.01
C GLU A 104 20.95 -35.06 -7.15
N ALA A 105 21.20 -34.64 -8.40
CA ALA A 105 21.13 -35.49 -9.59
C ALA A 105 19.81 -36.28 -9.72
N THR A 106 18.70 -35.68 -9.29
CA THR A 106 17.35 -36.27 -9.30
C THR A 106 16.32 -35.28 -9.84
N PRO A 107 16.53 -34.73 -11.06
CA PRO A 107 15.66 -33.72 -11.66
C PRO A 107 14.22 -34.22 -11.82
N GLU A 108 13.96 -35.52 -11.89
CA GLU A 108 12.62 -36.10 -12.04
C GLU A 108 11.67 -35.78 -10.87
N TYR A 109 12.20 -35.38 -9.70
CA TYR A 109 11.39 -34.97 -8.55
C TYR A 109 11.09 -33.48 -8.50
N ARG A 110 11.65 -32.69 -9.41
CA ARG A 110 11.64 -31.22 -9.36
C ARG A 110 10.58 -30.61 -10.26
N GLN A 111 10.21 -29.37 -9.94
CA GLN A 111 9.36 -28.54 -10.77
C GLN A 111 9.86 -27.11 -10.76
N TYR A 112 10.02 -26.53 -11.94
CA TYR A 112 10.54 -25.17 -12.13
C TYR A 112 9.63 -24.35 -13.04
N GLY A 113 9.56 -23.05 -12.77
CA GLY A 113 8.94 -22.06 -13.65
C GLY A 113 9.79 -20.80 -13.66
N VAL A 114 10.04 -20.24 -14.84
CA VAL A 114 10.82 -19.02 -15.01
C VAL A 114 10.20 -18.16 -16.10
N VAL A 115 10.23 -16.85 -15.89
CA VAL A 115 9.80 -15.84 -16.85
C VAL A 115 10.73 -14.63 -16.73
N THR A 116 11.09 -14.04 -17.87
CA THR A 116 11.96 -12.85 -17.92
C THR A 116 11.32 -11.73 -18.72
N LEU A 117 11.70 -10.49 -18.44
CA LEU A 117 11.29 -9.30 -19.21
C LEU A 117 11.85 -9.32 -20.64
N ALA A 118 12.95 -10.03 -20.85
CA ALA A 118 13.57 -10.18 -22.15
C ALA A 118 12.64 -10.89 -23.16
N ASN A 119 12.87 -10.62 -24.45
CA ASN A 119 12.16 -11.27 -25.56
C ASN A 119 10.62 -11.23 -25.42
N HIS A 120 10.07 -10.10 -24.99
CA HIS A 120 8.63 -9.89 -24.82
C HIS A 120 7.98 -10.85 -23.80
N GLY A 121 8.66 -11.13 -22.70
CA GLY A 121 8.11 -11.99 -21.66
C GLY A 121 8.39 -13.46 -21.89
N ALA A 122 9.62 -13.83 -22.31
CA ALA A 122 9.95 -15.24 -22.52
C ALA A 122 9.76 -16.04 -21.22
N SER A 123 9.22 -17.25 -21.35
CA SER A 123 8.91 -18.12 -20.21
C SER A 123 9.27 -19.57 -20.51
N ALA A 124 9.71 -20.31 -19.51
CA ALA A 124 9.91 -21.74 -19.58
C ALA A 124 9.49 -22.41 -18.26
N ALA A 125 9.27 -23.72 -18.31
CA ALA A 125 8.93 -24.52 -17.16
C ALA A 125 9.37 -25.97 -17.35
N TYR A 126 9.51 -26.68 -16.24
CA TYR A 126 9.79 -28.11 -16.23
C TYR A 126 8.99 -28.79 -15.13
N THR A 127 8.54 -30.01 -15.38
CA THR A 127 7.85 -30.86 -14.40
C THR A 127 8.40 -32.26 -14.53
N GLY A 128 9.14 -32.69 -13.52
CA GLY A 128 9.76 -34.00 -13.50
C GLY A 128 8.73 -35.12 -13.42
N ALA A 129 9.08 -36.26 -14.04
CA ALA A 129 8.19 -37.41 -14.18
C ALA A 129 7.85 -38.11 -12.85
N ALA A 130 8.63 -37.89 -11.79
CA ALA A 130 8.41 -38.42 -10.45
C ALA A 130 7.70 -37.42 -9.51
N THR A 131 7.27 -36.26 -10.02
CA THR A 131 6.42 -35.35 -9.24
C THR A 131 5.05 -35.98 -9.00
N THR A 132 4.48 -35.76 -7.81
CA THR A 132 3.26 -36.46 -7.40
C THR A 132 2.02 -35.94 -8.16
N PRO A 133 1.25 -36.81 -8.84
CA PRO A 133 0.07 -36.39 -9.60
C PRO A 133 -1.11 -35.87 -8.72
N TRP A 134 -2.03 -35.08 -9.29
CA TRP A 134 -1.91 -34.47 -10.61
C TRP A 134 -0.84 -33.37 -10.61
N THR A 135 -0.02 -33.33 -11.65
CA THR A 135 1.14 -32.45 -11.76
C THR A 135 1.29 -31.97 -13.19
N GLY A 136 1.76 -30.73 -13.36
CA GLY A 136 1.97 -30.16 -14.68
C GLY A 136 2.37 -28.70 -14.63
N HIS A 137 2.50 -28.11 -15.81
CA HIS A 137 2.77 -26.69 -15.99
C HIS A 137 2.11 -26.15 -17.26
N ILE A 138 1.91 -24.84 -17.29
CA ILE A 138 1.47 -24.08 -18.46
C ILE A 138 2.36 -22.85 -18.59
N THR A 139 2.95 -22.67 -19.77
CA THR A 139 3.70 -21.46 -20.12
C THR A 139 2.89 -20.59 -21.08
N GLY A 140 3.23 -19.30 -21.13
CA GLY A 140 2.68 -18.38 -22.11
C GLY A 140 3.42 -17.05 -22.08
N PRO A 141 3.06 -16.12 -22.97
CA PRO A 141 3.73 -14.83 -23.02
C PRO A 141 3.65 -14.14 -21.65
N ALA A 142 4.82 -13.82 -21.09
CA ALA A 142 5.00 -13.14 -19.83
C ALA A 142 4.49 -13.87 -18.56
N TYR A 143 4.25 -15.18 -18.61
CA TYR A 143 3.92 -15.97 -17.41
C TYR A 143 4.34 -17.44 -17.49
N SER A 144 4.53 -18.05 -16.32
CA SER A 144 4.79 -19.48 -16.14
C SER A 144 4.02 -19.99 -14.92
N ILE A 145 3.18 -21.02 -15.12
CA ILE A 145 2.28 -21.59 -14.11
C ILE A 145 2.66 -23.05 -13.87
N GLN A 146 2.76 -23.47 -12.61
CA GLN A 146 3.10 -24.84 -12.24
C GLN A 146 2.22 -25.35 -11.11
N GLY A 147 2.05 -26.66 -11.03
CA GLY A 147 1.66 -27.27 -9.77
C GLY A 147 1.77 -28.78 -9.71
N ASN A 148 1.70 -29.32 -8.50
CA ASN A 148 1.76 -30.75 -8.20
C ASN A 148 0.85 -31.11 -7.00
N ILE A 149 0.42 -32.38 -6.94
CA ILE A 149 -0.57 -32.92 -5.97
C ILE A 149 -1.92 -32.20 -6.08
N LEU A 150 -2.26 -31.79 -7.31
CA LEU A 150 -3.46 -31.03 -7.58
C LEU A 150 -4.68 -31.93 -7.73
N ILE A 151 -5.85 -31.37 -7.42
CA ILE A 151 -7.13 -32.00 -7.70
C ILE A 151 -7.52 -31.76 -9.16
N LEU A 152 -8.11 -32.80 -9.77
CA LEU A 152 -8.65 -32.80 -11.14
C LEU A 152 -7.58 -32.56 -12.20
N ASP A 153 -7.67 -33.29 -13.32
CA ASP A 153 -6.62 -33.29 -14.35
C ASP A 153 -6.49 -31.92 -15.05
N GLY A 154 -5.63 -31.04 -14.54
CA GLY A 154 -5.26 -29.76 -15.16
C GLY A 154 -6.15 -28.56 -14.86
N PHE A 155 -7.36 -28.80 -14.34
CA PHE A 155 -8.35 -27.75 -14.09
C PHE A 155 -7.83 -26.58 -13.24
N VAL A 156 -7.04 -26.86 -12.21
CA VAL A 156 -6.49 -25.81 -11.33
C VAL A 156 -5.58 -24.87 -12.12
N LEU A 157 -4.68 -25.40 -12.96
CA LEU A 157 -3.76 -24.57 -13.73
C LEU A 157 -4.48 -23.77 -14.83
N ASP A 158 -5.46 -24.39 -15.48
CA ASP A 158 -6.30 -23.70 -16.47
C ASP A 158 -7.09 -22.55 -15.83
N SER A 159 -7.58 -22.75 -14.60
CA SER A 159 -8.31 -21.72 -13.86
C SER A 159 -7.40 -20.56 -13.44
N ILE A 160 -6.18 -20.85 -12.97
CA ILE A 160 -5.13 -19.84 -12.70
C ILE A 160 -4.86 -19.01 -13.96
N LYS A 161 -4.59 -19.69 -15.09
CA LYS A 161 -4.33 -19.05 -16.38
C LYS A 161 -5.50 -18.17 -16.82
N ALA A 162 -6.72 -18.70 -16.77
CA ALA A 162 -7.91 -17.98 -17.22
C ALA A 162 -8.19 -16.75 -16.34
N ALA A 163 -7.92 -16.81 -15.04
CA ALA A 163 -8.05 -15.66 -14.15
C ALA A 163 -6.96 -14.60 -14.42
N PHE A 164 -5.71 -15.02 -14.60
CA PHE A 164 -4.59 -14.12 -14.93
C PHE A 164 -4.83 -13.35 -16.25
N ILE A 165 -5.20 -14.06 -17.32
CA ILE A 165 -5.37 -13.47 -18.66
C ILE A 165 -6.58 -12.53 -18.74
N ARG A 166 -7.67 -12.82 -18.02
CA ARG A 166 -8.90 -12.01 -18.08
C ARG A 166 -8.90 -10.79 -17.17
N THR A 167 -7.93 -10.70 -16.26
CA THR A 167 -7.84 -9.59 -15.32
C THR A 167 -7.08 -8.45 -15.97
N ASP A 168 -7.72 -7.30 -16.12
CA ASP A 168 -7.06 -6.07 -16.53
C ASP A 168 -6.33 -5.42 -15.34
N GLY A 169 -5.44 -4.47 -15.62
CA GLY A 169 -4.71 -3.72 -14.59
C GLY A 169 -3.27 -4.18 -14.38
N PRO A 170 -2.63 -3.70 -13.30
CA PRO A 170 -1.21 -3.93 -13.02
C PRO A 170 -0.92 -5.38 -12.62
N LEU A 171 0.36 -5.74 -12.58
CA LEU A 171 0.82 -7.12 -12.40
C LEU A 171 0.29 -7.76 -11.10
N GLU A 172 0.24 -7.01 -10.01
CA GLU A 172 -0.23 -7.51 -8.72
C GLU A 172 -1.72 -7.89 -8.72
N ASP A 173 -2.57 -7.20 -9.47
CA ASP A 173 -4.00 -7.50 -9.61
C ASP A 173 -4.17 -8.83 -10.34
N LYS A 174 -3.41 -9.00 -11.43
CA LYS A 174 -3.41 -10.23 -12.23
C LYS A 174 -2.90 -11.43 -11.42
N LEU A 175 -1.85 -11.26 -10.62
CA LEU A 175 -1.30 -12.31 -9.76
C LEU A 175 -2.27 -12.69 -8.63
N MET A 176 -2.93 -11.71 -8.00
CA MET A 176 -3.94 -12.00 -6.97
C MET A 176 -5.15 -12.72 -7.58
N ALA A 177 -5.62 -12.29 -8.75
CA ALA A 177 -6.68 -12.97 -9.49
C ALA A 177 -6.29 -14.41 -9.90
N ALA A 178 -5.04 -14.62 -10.32
CA ALA A 178 -4.51 -15.93 -10.65
C ALA A 178 -4.61 -16.91 -9.46
N LEU A 179 -4.26 -16.46 -8.25
CA LEU A 179 -4.46 -17.25 -7.03
C LEU A 179 -5.94 -17.53 -6.74
N GLN A 180 -6.83 -16.57 -6.96
CA GLN A 180 -8.27 -16.80 -6.82
C GLN A 180 -8.79 -17.86 -7.81
N GLY A 181 -8.17 -17.98 -8.99
CA GLY A 181 -8.45 -19.06 -9.94
C GLY A 181 -8.18 -20.47 -9.38
N ALA A 182 -7.30 -20.61 -8.39
CA ALA A 182 -7.03 -21.85 -7.68
C ALA A 182 -7.78 -21.98 -6.34
N ASN A 183 -8.67 -21.04 -6.01
CA ASN A 183 -9.38 -21.01 -4.73
C ASN A 183 -10.56 -21.98 -4.68
N VAL A 184 -10.26 -23.27 -4.84
CA VAL A 184 -11.23 -24.36 -4.77
C VAL A 184 -10.80 -25.37 -3.70
N PRO A 185 -11.76 -25.96 -2.95
CA PRO A 185 -11.45 -26.99 -1.96
C PRO A 185 -10.59 -28.12 -2.54
N GLY A 186 -9.48 -28.42 -1.87
CA GLY A 186 -8.56 -29.46 -2.28
C GLY A 186 -7.72 -29.15 -3.52
N ALA A 187 -7.63 -27.89 -3.97
CA ALA A 187 -6.70 -27.49 -5.03
C ALA A 187 -5.32 -28.15 -4.85
N ASP A 188 -4.77 -28.09 -3.63
CA ASP A 188 -3.82 -29.07 -3.10
C ASP A 188 -4.59 -30.18 -2.37
N THR A 189 -4.53 -31.41 -2.88
CA THR A 189 -5.42 -32.51 -2.43
C THR A 189 -5.23 -32.88 -0.96
N ARG A 190 -4.08 -32.54 -0.36
CA ARG A 190 -3.82 -32.76 1.07
C ARG A 190 -4.74 -31.91 1.96
N CYS A 191 -5.23 -30.79 1.44
CA CYS A 191 -6.10 -29.85 2.14
C CYS A 191 -7.60 -30.11 1.88
N TYR A 192 -7.93 -31.13 1.08
CA TYR A 192 -9.32 -31.47 0.76
C TYR A 192 -10.18 -31.72 2.01
N GLY A 193 -9.65 -32.44 3.00
CA GLY A 193 -10.36 -32.73 4.25
C GLY A 193 -10.69 -31.50 5.10
N CYS A 194 -10.03 -30.36 4.85
CA CYS A 194 -10.31 -29.09 5.50
C CYS A 194 -11.14 -28.14 4.63
N ASN A 195 -11.69 -28.63 3.50
CA ASN A 195 -12.52 -27.88 2.57
C ASN A 195 -11.91 -26.54 2.12
N LYS A 196 -10.60 -26.52 1.85
CA LYS A 196 -9.84 -25.32 1.47
C LYS A 196 -8.76 -25.65 0.44
N PRO A 197 -8.24 -24.66 -0.31
CA PRO A 197 -7.26 -24.93 -1.37
C PRO A 197 -5.86 -25.28 -0.85
N ALA A 198 -5.46 -24.74 0.31
CA ALA A 198 -4.11 -24.76 0.86
C ALA A 198 -4.11 -24.39 2.36
N ILE A 199 -2.95 -24.38 3.03
CA ILE A 199 -2.78 -23.78 4.38
C ILE A 199 -1.93 -22.51 4.37
N SER A 200 -1.10 -22.28 3.36
CA SER A 200 -0.31 -21.05 3.21
C SER A 200 -0.51 -20.44 1.82
N ALA A 201 -0.32 -19.13 1.70
CA ALA A 201 -0.39 -18.41 0.43
C ALA A 201 0.45 -17.13 0.48
N PHE A 202 1.02 -16.71 -0.65
CA PHE A 202 1.81 -15.48 -0.73
C PHE A 202 1.65 -14.80 -2.10
N ILE A 203 1.97 -13.51 -2.13
CA ILE A 203 2.16 -12.71 -3.35
C ILE A 203 3.38 -11.80 -3.15
N LYS A 204 4.21 -11.70 -4.19
CA LYS A 204 5.38 -10.82 -4.23
C LYS A 204 5.45 -10.13 -5.59
N VAL A 205 5.63 -8.81 -5.60
CA VAL A 205 5.89 -7.99 -6.79
C VAL A 205 7.05 -7.05 -6.50
N VAL A 206 7.96 -6.94 -7.47
CA VAL A 206 9.13 -6.07 -7.46
C VAL A 206 9.08 -5.18 -8.69
N HIS A 207 9.25 -3.88 -8.48
CA HIS A 207 9.38 -2.87 -9.53
C HIS A 207 10.85 -2.46 -9.72
N PRO A 208 11.21 -1.97 -10.93
CA PRO A 208 12.50 -1.31 -11.12
C PRO A 208 12.62 -0.10 -10.18
N GLY A 209 13.70 -0.03 -9.41
CA GLY A 209 13.98 1.03 -8.44
C GLY A 209 13.64 0.69 -6.98
N ASP A 210 13.08 -0.49 -6.69
CA ASP A 210 12.67 -0.92 -5.33
C ASP A 210 13.85 -1.08 -4.35
N GLY A 211 15.09 -1.24 -4.86
CA GLY A 211 16.30 -1.17 -4.04
C GLY A 211 16.40 -2.27 -2.96
N GLY A 212 15.76 -3.41 -3.20
CA GLY A 212 15.77 -4.58 -2.32
C GLY A 212 14.55 -4.74 -1.40
N THR A 213 13.64 -3.75 -1.33
CA THR A 213 12.35 -3.92 -0.64
C THR A 213 11.24 -4.07 -1.67
N PRO A 214 10.57 -5.24 -1.78
CA PRO A 214 9.55 -5.45 -2.80
C PRO A 214 8.39 -4.44 -2.69
N TYR A 215 7.94 -3.92 -3.82
CA TYR A 215 6.74 -3.08 -3.94
C TYR A 215 5.51 -3.69 -3.24
N LEU A 216 5.34 -5.00 -3.38
CA LEU A 216 4.33 -5.78 -2.68
C LEU A 216 4.96 -7.05 -2.15
N PHE A 217 4.76 -7.32 -0.86
CA PHE A 217 5.06 -8.63 -0.27
C PHE A 217 4.08 -8.96 0.84
N LEU A 218 3.17 -9.90 0.57
CA LEU A 218 2.19 -10.39 1.54
C LEU A 218 2.32 -11.90 1.66
N ASN A 219 2.33 -12.37 2.92
CA ASN A 219 2.52 -13.78 3.23
C ASN A 219 1.55 -14.23 4.33
N VAL A 220 0.67 -15.15 3.99
CA VAL A 220 -0.09 -15.95 4.96
C VAL A 220 0.69 -17.24 5.16
N ASN A 221 1.56 -17.25 6.17
CA ASN A 221 2.53 -18.33 6.37
C ASN A 221 1.88 -19.68 6.67
N SER A 222 0.72 -19.68 7.36
CA SER A 222 -0.07 -20.87 7.68
C SER A 222 -1.48 -20.48 8.14
N THR A 223 -2.43 -21.40 8.03
CA THR A 223 -3.79 -21.28 8.56
C THR A 223 -4.28 -22.58 9.15
N VAL A 224 -5.07 -22.46 10.22
CA VAL A 224 -5.90 -23.57 10.73
C VAL A 224 -6.93 -24.03 9.69
N CYS A 225 -7.49 -25.23 9.85
CA CYS A 225 -8.41 -25.81 8.86
C CYS A 225 -9.65 -24.95 8.56
N ALA A 226 -10.19 -24.25 9.55
CA ALA A 226 -11.36 -23.38 9.36
C ALA A 226 -11.09 -22.09 8.57
N LYS A 227 -9.83 -21.79 8.22
CA LYS A 227 -9.44 -20.53 7.59
C LYS A 227 -8.75 -20.79 6.24
N ASN A 228 -9.31 -20.21 5.19
CA ASN A 228 -8.75 -20.25 3.85
C ASN A 228 -7.59 -19.23 3.73
N PRO A 229 -6.37 -19.66 3.36
CA PRO A 229 -5.24 -18.75 3.22
C PRO A 229 -5.39 -17.78 2.05
N ILE A 230 -6.05 -18.16 0.95
CA ILE A 230 -6.22 -17.29 -0.22
C ILE A 230 -7.20 -16.15 0.10
N ASP A 231 -8.31 -16.44 0.79
CA ASP A 231 -9.23 -15.40 1.28
C ASP A 231 -8.57 -14.47 2.30
N SER A 232 -7.66 -15.02 3.13
CA SER A 232 -6.90 -14.23 4.10
C SER A 232 -5.89 -13.32 3.40
N LEU A 233 -5.23 -13.82 2.36
CA LEU A 233 -4.30 -13.05 1.54
C LEU A 233 -5.03 -11.96 0.76
N GLN A 234 -6.23 -12.24 0.23
CA GLN A 234 -7.09 -11.25 -0.41
C GLN A 234 -7.39 -10.08 0.52
N LYS A 235 -7.74 -10.34 1.78
CA LYS A 235 -7.99 -9.27 2.76
C LYS A 235 -6.75 -8.40 3.02
N LEU A 236 -5.57 -9.02 3.11
CA LEU A 236 -4.31 -8.28 3.24
C LEU A 236 -4.03 -7.44 1.99
N TYR A 237 -4.34 -7.97 0.82
CA TYR A 237 -4.16 -7.30 -0.46
C TYR A 237 -5.11 -6.12 -0.64
N ASP A 238 -6.39 -6.30 -0.30
CA ASP A 238 -7.40 -5.23 -0.32
C ASP A 238 -6.99 -4.09 0.62
N HIS A 239 -6.55 -4.42 1.84
CA HIS A 239 -6.01 -3.41 2.77
C HIS A 239 -4.80 -2.72 2.19
N TRP A 240 -3.84 -3.47 1.64
CA TRP A 240 -2.65 -2.89 1.00
C TRP A 240 -3.00 -1.96 -0.17
N LYS A 241 -4.05 -2.23 -0.96
CA LYS A 241 -4.52 -1.30 -2.00
C LYS A 241 -5.05 0.00 -1.40
N LEU A 242 -5.80 -0.05 -0.30
CA LEU A 242 -6.32 1.14 0.37
C LEU A 242 -5.20 2.04 0.94
N LEU A 243 -4.05 1.48 1.32
CA LEU A 243 -2.92 2.26 1.82
C LEU A 243 -2.27 3.18 0.78
N ALA A 244 -2.55 2.98 -0.51
CA ALA A 244 -2.13 3.89 -1.57
C ALA A 244 -3.01 5.15 -1.68
N ASN A 245 -4.18 5.15 -1.06
CA ASN A 245 -5.16 6.22 -1.19
C ASN A 245 -5.12 7.17 0.01
N ALA A 246 -5.53 8.41 -0.22
CA ALA A 246 -5.91 9.30 0.87
C ALA A 246 -7.27 8.85 1.44
N ASP A 247 -7.38 8.83 2.76
CA ASP A 247 -8.62 8.66 3.50
C ASP A 247 -9.21 10.04 3.84
N PRO A 248 -10.48 10.30 3.53
CA PRO A 248 -11.09 11.61 3.67
C PRO A 248 -11.25 12.06 5.13
N ALA A 249 -11.44 11.11 6.06
CA ALA A 249 -11.69 11.40 7.47
C ALA A 249 -10.39 11.50 8.28
N VAL A 250 -9.36 10.73 7.91
CA VAL A 250 -8.05 10.71 8.59
C VAL A 250 -7.13 11.83 8.11
N SER A 251 -7.25 12.24 6.85
CA SER A 251 -6.52 13.41 6.31
C SER A 251 -6.92 14.69 7.04
N THR A 252 -6.12 15.76 6.95
CA THR A 252 -6.44 17.05 7.60
C THR A 252 -6.33 18.24 6.64
N VAL A 253 -7.23 19.21 6.83
CA VAL A 253 -7.16 20.55 6.23
C VAL A 253 -7.13 21.55 7.39
N ALA A 254 -5.94 22.05 7.72
CA ALA A 254 -5.72 23.00 8.79
C ALA A 254 -5.61 24.42 8.22
N VAL A 255 -6.23 25.39 8.89
CA VAL A 255 -6.22 26.80 8.47
C VAL A 255 -5.96 27.67 9.68
N ALA A 256 -5.01 28.58 9.56
CA ALA A 256 -4.71 29.52 10.62
C ALA A 256 -4.22 30.88 10.07
N PRO A 257 -4.72 32.00 10.61
CA PRO A 257 -5.88 32.11 11.53
C PRO A 257 -7.24 31.88 10.83
N LEU A 258 -8.30 31.56 11.59
CA LEU A 258 -9.67 31.35 11.05
C LEU A 258 -10.50 32.64 10.98
N LYS A 259 -10.07 33.72 11.63
CA LYS A 259 -10.76 35.01 11.63
C LYS A 259 -9.74 36.11 11.33
N VAL A 260 -9.97 36.86 10.25
CA VAL A 260 -9.04 37.88 9.77
C VAL A 260 -9.78 39.12 9.27
N PRO A 261 -9.15 40.30 9.20
CA PRO A 261 -9.78 41.48 8.62
C PRO A 261 -10.10 41.32 7.12
N ALA A 262 -11.32 41.68 6.72
CA ALA A 262 -11.62 42.01 5.33
C ALA A 262 -10.89 43.32 4.97
N SER A 263 -9.89 43.23 4.11
CA SER A 263 -8.83 44.27 4.03
C SER A 263 -8.15 44.36 2.66
N ASP A 264 -8.81 43.87 1.61
CA ASP A 264 -8.38 44.01 0.20
C ASP A 264 -6.92 43.58 -0.02
N GLY A 265 -6.60 42.38 0.45
CA GLY A 265 -5.31 41.73 0.27
C GLY A 265 -4.22 42.06 1.29
N ALA A 266 -4.52 42.86 2.31
CA ALA A 266 -3.55 43.16 3.36
C ALA A 266 -3.29 41.98 4.33
N HIS A 267 -4.17 40.97 4.36
CA HIS A 267 -4.06 39.84 5.27
C HIS A 267 -4.10 38.51 4.53
N THR A 268 -3.38 37.54 5.06
CA THR A 268 -3.35 36.17 4.53
C THR A 268 -3.63 35.17 5.64
N VAL A 269 -4.27 34.06 5.30
CA VAL A 269 -4.35 32.87 6.14
C VAL A 269 -3.53 31.74 5.51
N ASN A 270 -2.87 30.96 6.35
CA ASN A 270 -2.11 29.80 5.92
C ASN A 270 -3.01 28.57 5.92
N ILE A 271 -2.94 27.81 4.85
CA ILE A 271 -3.65 26.54 4.66
C ILE A 271 -2.58 25.44 4.62
N THR A 272 -2.75 24.42 5.45
CA THR A 272 -1.92 23.22 5.43
C THR A 272 -2.80 22.00 5.24
N VAL A 273 -2.58 21.24 4.17
CA VAL A 273 -3.26 19.97 3.92
C VAL A 273 -2.30 18.83 4.19
N THR A 274 -2.73 17.83 4.95
CA THR A 274 -1.96 16.62 5.24
C THR A 274 -2.76 15.39 4.83
N PRO A 275 -2.57 14.87 3.61
CA PRO A 275 -3.16 13.61 3.19
C PRO A 275 -2.64 12.45 4.03
N ARG A 276 -3.56 11.60 4.52
CA ARG A 276 -3.24 10.38 5.27
C ARG A 276 -4.08 9.23 4.72
N ASN A 277 -3.55 8.02 4.71
CA ASN A 277 -4.32 6.81 4.42
C ASN A 277 -5.10 6.34 5.66
N ILE A 278 -5.86 5.25 5.51
CA ILE A 278 -6.71 4.69 6.57
C ILE A 278 -5.94 4.31 7.85
N ASP A 279 -4.63 4.03 7.75
CA ASP A 279 -3.77 3.69 8.89
C ASP A 279 -3.10 4.93 9.53
N GLY A 280 -3.45 6.15 9.08
CA GLY A 280 -2.86 7.39 9.58
C GLY A 280 -1.43 7.66 9.08
N GLN A 281 -0.97 6.92 8.09
CA GLN A 281 0.34 7.12 7.44
C GLN A 281 0.18 7.94 6.16
N TYR A 282 1.28 8.41 5.57
CA TYR A 282 1.19 9.03 4.24
C TYR A 282 0.77 7.98 3.19
N PRO A 283 -0.07 8.34 2.21
CA PRO A 283 -0.43 7.44 1.11
C PRO A 283 0.82 6.88 0.41
N ARG A 284 0.84 5.56 0.17
CA ARG A 284 1.94 4.90 -0.54
C ARG A 284 2.04 5.43 -1.97
N GLY A 285 3.20 5.95 -2.35
CA GLY A 285 3.43 6.58 -3.66
C GLY A 285 3.25 8.11 -3.67
N GLY A 286 2.92 8.71 -2.53
CA GLY A 286 2.72 10.14 -2.39
C GLY A 286 1.31 10.59 -2.76
N ALA A 287 1.07 11.89 -2.68
CA ALA A 287 -0.20 12.50 -3.04
C ALA A 287 0.05 13.83 -3.76
N THR A 288 -0.98 14.36 -4.40
CA THR A 288 -1.08 15.76 -4.83
C THR A 288 -2.35 16.36 -4.24
N VAL A 289 -2.39 17.68 -4.08
CA VAL A 289 -3.53 18.38 -3.48
C VAL A 289 -4.03 19.47 -4.42
N SER A 290 -5.35 19.53 -4.57
CA SER A 290 -6.04 20.68 -5.15
C SER A 290 -6.96 21.30 -4.10
N LEU A 291 -7.06 22.63 -4.15
CA LEU A 291 -7.87 23.41 -3.23
C LEU A 291 -8.90 24.23 -4.02
N SER A 292 -10.07 24.39 -3.43
CA SER A 292 -11.14 25.25 -3.92
C SER A 292 -11.82 25.95 -2.75
N HIS A 293 -12.53 27.05 -3.02
CA HIS A 293 -13.17 27.83 -1.98
C HIS A 293 -14.44 28.53 -2.49
N THR A 294 -15.26 29.08 -1.60
CA THR A 294 -16.57 29.66 -1.94
C THR A 294 -16.60 31.18 -1.96
N GLY A 295 -15.61 31.82 -1.34
CA GLY A 295 -15.52 33.27 -1.19
C GLY A 295 -14.86 33.98 -2.37
N THR A 296 -14.57 35.26 -2.15
CA THR A 296 -13.98 36.19 -3.12
C THR A 296 -12.52 36.53 -2.80
N GLY A 297 -11.95 35.92 -1.75
CA GLY A 297 -10.51 35.96 -1.47
C GLY A 297 -9.66 35.38 -2.60
N ILE A 298 -8.35 35.58 -2.55
CA ILE A 298 -7.43 35.08 -3.58
C ILE A 298 -6.61 33.92 -3.02
N LEU A 299 -6.83 32.72 -3.56
CA LEU A 299 -6.11 31.50 -3.21
C LEU A 299 -4.81 31.37 -4.03
N SER A 300 -3.68 31.11 -3.36
CA SER A 300 -2.40 30.85 -4.01
C SER A 300 -2.36 29.45 -4.64
N PRO A 301 -1.41 29.19 -5.57
CA PRO A 301 -1.07 27.82 -5.95
C PRO A 301 -0.70 26.97 -4.72
N VAL A 302 -1.00 25.68 -4.79
CA VAL A 302 -0.59 24.69 -3.79
C VAL A 302 0.89 24.36 -3.97
N VAL A 303 1.63 24.35 -2.87
CA VAL A 303 3.06 24.00 -2.80
C VAL A 303 3.20 22.67 -2.06
N ASP A 304 3.88 21.71 -2.67
CA ASP A 304 4.33 20.49 -1.99
C ASP A 304 5.60 20.81 -1.18
N ASN A 305 5.55 20.58 0.13
CA ASN A 305 6.67 20.86 1.02
C ASN A 305 7.72 19.73 1.04
N GLY A 306 7.46 18.61 0.35
CA GLY A 306 8.36 17.45 0.26
C GLY A 306 8.40 16.58 1.53
N ASP A 307 7.58 16.87 2.52
CA ASP A 307 7.46 16.13 3.79
C ASP A 307 6.09 15.45 3.97
N GLY A 308 5.31 15.39 2.89
CA GLY A 308 3.94 14.87 2.87
C GLY A 308 2.87 15.90 3.25
N THR A 309 3.25 17.16 3.47
CA THR A 309 2.31 18.27 3.67
C THR A 309 2.28 19.22 2.48
N PHE A 310 1.13 19.85 2.27
CA PHE A 310 0.89 20.81 1.20
C PHE A 310 0.48 22.14 1.79
N SER A 311 1.07 23.23 1.31
CA SER A 311 0.78 24.57 1.79
C SER A 311 0.17 25.46 0.70
N ALA A 312 -0.74 26.34 1.10
CA ALA A 312 -1.26 27.43 0.28
C ALA A 312 -1.62 28.62 1.18
N THR A 313 -1.81 29.79 0.59
CA THR A 313 -2.31 30.97 1.30
C THR A 313 -3.62 31.45 0.68
N LEU A 314 -4.55 31.90 1.53
CA LEU A 314 -5.75 32.59 1.09
C LEU A 314 -5.66 34.05 1.54
N THR A 315 -5.73 34.95 0.58
CA THR A 315 -5.56 36.40 0.74
C THR A 315 -6.93 37.06 0.90
N SER A 316 -7.05 38.01 1.83
CA SER A 316 -8.33 38.59 2.23
C SER A 316 -9.02 39.39 1.12
N PRO A 317 -10.36 39.26 0.97
CA PRO A 317 -11.14 40.11 0.08
C PRO A 317 -11.35 41.51 0.67
N ALA A 318 -11.91 42.41 -0.13
CA ALA A 318 -12.28 43.76 0.30
C ALA A 318 -13.52 43.78 1.22
N SER A 319 -14.47 42.86 1.03
CA SER A 319 -15.74 42.84 1.76
C SER A 319 -15.78 41.72 2.82
N PRO A 320 -16.44 41.94 3.97
CA PRO A 320 -16.64 40.90 4.96
C PRO A 320 -17.46 39.73 4.41
N GLU A 321 -17.00 38.51 4.65
CA GLU A 321 -17.65 37.29 4.19
C GLU A 321 -17.19 36.06 5.01
N LYS A 322 -17.82 34.92 4.75
CA LYS A 322 -17.33 33.62 5.20
C LYS A 322 -16.92 32.82 3.98
N ASP A 323 -15.71 32.30 4.01
CA ASP A 323 -15.12 31.53 2.93
C ASP A 323 -14.91 30.08 3.37
N THR A 324 -15.55 29.14 2.69
CA THR A 324 -15.44 27.71 3.00
C THR A 324 -14.40 27.09 2.09
N LEU A 325 -13.34 26.54 2.68
CA LEU A 325 -12.30 25.84 1.93
C LEU A 325 -12.69 24.37 1.72
N SER A 326 -12.30 23.81 0.59
CA SER A 326 -12.41 22.39 0.28
C SER A 326 -11.10 21.91 -0.34
N ALA A 327 -10.72 20.67 -0.03
CA ALA A 327 -9.51 20.05 -0.54
C ALA A 327 -9.83 18.70 -1.19
N ILE A 328 -9.12 18.39 -2.27
CA ILE A 328 -9.10 17.06 -2.86
C ILE A 328 -7.65 16.60 -2.85
N ALA A 329 -7.39 15.47 -2.19
CA ALA A 329 -6.11 14.78 -2.23
C ALA A 329 -6.17 13.68 -3.27
N THR A 330 -5.24 13.67 -4.23
CA THR A 330 -5.13 12.62 -5.25
C THR A 330 -3.88 11.80 -4.96
N ALA A 331 -4.06 10.54 -4.58
CA ALA A 331 -2.97 9.60 -4.34
C ALA A 331 -3.13 8.41 -5.30
N GLY A 332 -2.07 8.10 -6.06
CA GLY A 332 -2.22 7.34 -7.30
C GLY A 332 -3.14 8.06 -8.28
N ASP A 333 -4.13 7.35 -8.82
CA ASP A 333 -5.13 7.89 -9.77
C ASP A 333 -6.50 8.18 -9.13
N ILE A 334 -6.58 8.15 -7.80
CA ILE A 334 -7.85 8.28 -7.07
C ILE A 334 -7.95 9.67 -6.43
N PRO A 335 -8.80 10.57 -6.97
CA PRO A 335 -9.10 11.85 -6.33
C PRO A 335 -10.08 11.64 -5.16
N THR A 336 -9.64 12.00 -3.95
CA THR A 336 -10.42 11.89 -2.71
C THR A 336 -10.75 13.29 -2.16
N PRO A 337 -12.02 13.73 -2.21
CA PRO A 337 -12.47 14.91 -1.47
C PRO A 337 -12.30 14.68 0.04
N LEU A 338 -11.68 15.63 0.74
CA LEU A 338 -11.46 15.53 2.19
C LEU A 338 -12.67 16.02 2.97
N ASP A 339 -12.94 15.39 4.12
CA ASP A 339 -14.13 15.70 4.91
C ASP A 339 -14.05 17.06 5.61
N GLN A 340 -12.83 17.54 5.92
CA GLN A 340 -12.65 18.83 6.58
C GLN A 340 -12.86 20.00 5.60
N GLN A 341 -13.84 20.84 5.94
CA GLN A 341 -14.16 22.07 5.22
C GLN A 341 -14.06 23.29 6.15
N PRO A 342 -12.84 23.75 6.49
CA PRO A 342 -12.66 24.87 7.40
C PRO A 342 -13.25 26.15 6.80
N ILE A 343 -13.85 26.96 7.67
CA ILE A 343 -14.48 28.24 7.30
C ILE A 343 -13.62 29.38 7.83
N VAL A 344 -13.12 30.20 6.93
CA VAL A 344 -12.42 31.45 7.24
C VAL A 344 -13.44 32.58 7.27
N ALA A 345 -13.46 33.34 8.37
CA ALA A 345 -14.31 34.53 8.48
C ALA A 345 -13.47 35.79 8.24
N PHE A 346 -13.79 36.50 7.16
CA PHE A 346 -13.27 37.83 6.88
C PHE A 346 -14.20 38.85 7.54
N LEU A 347 -13.75 39.50 8.61
CA LEU A 347 -14.58 40.34 9.46
C LEU A 347 -14.30 41.82 9.24
N LYS A 348 -15.31 42.64 9.54
CA LYS A 348 -15.21 44.10 9.46
C LYS A 348 -14.57 44.64 10.73
N CYS A 349 -13.50 45.42 10.62
CA CYS A 349 -12.90 46.10 11.77
C CYS A 349 -13.90 47.09 12.40
N GLY A 350 -13.90 47.19 13.73
CA GLY A 350 -14.83 48.02 14.51
C GLY A 350 -16.22 47.41 14.75
N ASP A 351 -16.53 46.25 14.18
CA ASP A 351 -17.74 45.46 14.48
C ASP A 351 -17.47 44.57 15.69
N ALA A 352 -17.40 45.19 16.87
CA ALA A 352 -16.97 44.55 18.12
C ALA A 352 -17.86 43.36 18.53
N ASN A 353 -19.13 43.34 18.13
CA ASN A 353 -20.05 42.23 18.41
C ASN A 353 -20.19 41.22 17.25
N ALA A 354 -19.46 41.42 16.14
CA ALA A 354 -19.43 40.57 14.95
C ALA A 354 -20.80 40.31 14.29
N ASN A 355 -21.70 41.30 14.28
CA ASN A 355 -23.03 41.19 13.66
C ASN A 355 -23.05 41.55 12.16
N GLY A 356 -21.92 41.96 11.60
CA GLY A 356 -21.75 42.39 10.21
C GLY A 356 -21.89 43.90 9.97
N THR A 357 -22.20 44.70 11.00
CA THR A 357 -22.42 46.14 10.88
C THR A 357 -21.71 46.90 11.99
N VAL A 358 -21.15 48.06 11.66
CA VAL A 358 -20.54 48.96 12.66
C VAL A 358 -21.53 50.05 13.04
N ASN A 359 -22.00 50.04 14.29
CA ASN A 359 -22.98 50.98 14.82
C ASN A 359 -22.85 51.16 16.36
N ILE A 360 -23.84 51.78 17.00
CA ILE A 360 -23.81 52.06 18.45
C ILE A 360 -23.80 50.78 19.32
N LEU A 361 -24.26 49.66 18.80
CA LEU A 361 -24.25 48.38 19.51
C LEU A 361 -22.82 47.89 19.74
N ASP A 362 -21.88 48.17 18.83
CA ASP A 362 -20.46 47.87 19.02
C ASP A 362 -19.86 48.68 20.15
N VAL A 363 -20.17 49.99 20.21
CA VAL A 363 -19.81 50.85 21.34
C VAL A 363 -20.34 50.28 22.65
N SER A 364 -21.61 49.89 22.67
CA SER A 364 -22.24 49.31 23.85
C SER A 364 -21.59 48.00 24.27
N PHE A 365 -21.16 47.19 23.30
CA PHE A 365 -20.50 45.91 23.51
C PHE A 365 -19.12 46.10 24.15
N ILE A 366 -18.30 47.02 23.63
CA ILE A 366 -16.98 47.34 24.18
C ILE A 366 -17.10 47.83 25.63
N ILE A 367 -18.05 48.75 25.91
CA ILE A 367 -18.29 49.24 27.28
C ILE A 367 -18.74 48.09 28.19
N SER A 368 -19.61 47.21 27.70
CA SER A 368 -20.10 46.07 28.46
C SER A 368 -18.96 45.13 28.85
N TRP A 369 -18.07 44.84 27.92
CA TRP A 369 -16.89 44.02 28.18
C TRP A 369 -15.94 44.68 29.20
N LEU A 370 -15.55 45.94 28.97
CA LEU A 370 -14.57 46.64 29.80
C LEU A 370 -15.06 46.89 31.24
N TYR A 371 -16.35 47.19 31.43
CA TYR A 371 -16.84 47.75 32.70
C TYR A 371 -18.03 47.01 33.31
N LYS A 372 -18.63 46.05 32.60
CA LYS A 372 -19.87 45.37 33.05
C LYS A 372 -19.78 43.84 33.00
N GLN A 373 -18.56 43.29 32.96
CA GLN A 373 -18.32 41.84 32.89
C GLN A 373 -19.02 41.16 31.69
N GLY A 374 -19.18 41.89 30.59
CA GLY A 374 -19.64 41.33 29.32
C GLY A 374 -18.60 40.41 28.67
N PRO A 375 -19.00 39.63 27.66
CA PRO A 375 -18.06 38.78 26.91
C PRO A 375 -17.02 39.61 26.16
N ALA A 376 -15.81 39.06 25.99
CA ALA A 376 -14.76 39.68 25.20
C ALA A 376 -15.10 39.63 23.69
N PRO A 377 -14.71 40.67 22.92
CA PRO A 377 -14.71 40.61 21.46
C PRO A 377 -13.85 39.43 20.99
N ASP A 378 -14.33 38.69 19.98
CA ASP A 378 -13.65 37.51 19.44
C ASP A 378 -13.55 37.61 17.91
N PRO A 379 -12.41 38.06 17.38
CA PRO A 379 -11.15 38.38 18.08
C PRO A 379 -11.11 39.79 18.69
N LEU A 380 -10.19 40.02 19.64
CA LEU A 380 -10.08 41.29 20.38
C LEU A 380 -9.91 42.52 19.47
N TRP A 381 -9.20 42.37 18.35
CA TRP A 381 -8.96 43.47 17.41
C TRP A 381 -10.24 44.02 16.75
N LEU A 382 -11.37 43.31 16.82
CA LEU A 382 -12.66 43.87 16.38
C LEU A 382 -13.06 45.12 17.17
N ALA A 383 -12.58 45.24 18.41
CA ALA A 383 -12.85 46.36 19.29
C ALA A 383 -11.72 47.39 19.34
N ASP A 384 -10.72 47.30 18.46
CA ASP A 384 -9.58 48.23 18.37
C ASP A 384 -9.64 49.02 17.03
N PRO A 385 -10.64 49.90 16.84
CA PRO A 385 -10.89 50.60 15.57
C PRO A 385 -9.81 51.64 15.22
N ASN A 386 -8.89 51.94 16.14
CA ASN A 386 -7.74 52.81 15.90
C ASN A 386 -6.42 52.02 15.73
N ALA A 387 -6.48 50.68 15.76
CA ALA A 387 -5.34 49.77 15.66
C ALA A 387 -4.18 50.08 16.62
N SER A 388 -4.50 50.50 17.85
CA SER A 388 -3.52 50.83 18.88
C SER A 388 -2.82 49.61 19.49
N GLY A 389 -3.37 48.41 19.28
CA GLY A 389 -2.93 47.16 19.89
C GLY A 389 -3.49 46.92 21.29
N SER A 390 -4.44 47.74 21.78
CA SER A 390 -5.04 47.58 23.11
C SER A 390 -6.44 48.18 23.18
N THR A 391 -7.45 47.34 23.40
CA THR A 391 -8.83 47.81 23.55
C THR A 391 -9.09 48.44 24.93
N ASN A 392 -9.49 49.71 24.94
CA ASN A 392 -9.79 50.51 26.12
C ASN A 392 -10.84 51.61 25.83
N ILE A 393 -10.99 52.59 26.72
CA ILE A 393 -11.99 53.68 26.57
C ILE A 393 -11.70 54.62 25.38
N LEU A 394 -10.46 54.67 24.90
CA LEU A 394 -10.08 55.44 23.72
C LEU A 394 -10.72 54.86 22.45
N ASP A 395 -10.91 53.54 22.38
CA ASP A 395 -11.56 52.87 21.25
C ASP A 395 -13.06 53.18 21.20
N VAL A 396 -13.70 53.20 22.36
CA VAL A 396 -15.08 53.69 22.51
C VAL A 396 -15.20 55.12 21.99
N SER A 397 -14.27 55.99 22.39
CA SER A 397 -14.25 57.40 21.98
C SER A 397 -13.99 57.55 20.48
N TYR A 398 -13.12 56.73 19.91
CA TYR A 398 -12.81 56.69 18.49
C TYR A 398 -14.03 56.26 17.67
N LEU A 399 -14.68 55.16 18.06
CA LEU A 399 -15.85 54.60 17.36
C LEU A 399 -17.05 55.57 17.39
N ILE A 400 -17.30 56.23 18.53
CA ILE A 400 -18.32 57.30 18.62
C ILE A 400 -17.96 58.46 17.68
N SER A 401 -16.68 58.84 17.61
CA SER A 401 -16.24 59.95 16.76
C SER A 401 -16.42 59.63 15.27
N PHE A 402 -16.07 58.41 14.86
CA PHE A 402 -16.33 57.89 13.52
C PHE A 402 -17.82 57.89 13.19
N LEU A 403 -18.67 57.35 14.07
CA LEU A 403 -20.12 57.19 13.81
C LEU A 403 -20.90 58.51 13.80
N TYR A 404 -20.53 59.47 14.65
CA TYR A 404 -21.38 60.63 14.94
C TYR A 404 -20.72 62.00 14.86
N LYS A 405 -19.40 62.07 14.67
CA LYS A 405 -18.65 63.34 14.74
C LYS A 405 -17.73 63.59 13.54
N ASN A 406 -17.94 62.88 12.43
CA ASN A 406 -17.06 62.94 11.25
C ASN A 406 -15.59 62.71 11.60
N GLY A 407 -15.33 61.80 12.54
CA GLY A 407 -14.00 61.39 12.93
C GLY A 407 -13.29 60.57 11.84
N PRO A 408 -12.02 60.20 12.06
CA PRO A 408 -11.26 59.38 11.12
C PRO A 408 -11.92 58.02 10.86
N GLY A 409 -11.64 57.44 9.69
CA GLY A 409 -12.10 56.10 9.33
C GLY A 409 -11.52 55.01 10.24
N ILE A 410 -12.19 53.86 10.30
CA ILE A 410 -11.72 52.70 11.06
C ILE A 410 -10.46 52.13 10.43
N ILE A 411 -9.51 51.76 11.28
CA ILE A 411 -8.22 51.16 10.89
C ILE A 411 -8.22 49.70 11.34
N CYS A 412 -7.83 48.80 10.43
CA CYS A 412 -7.57 47.41 10.75
C CYS A 412 -6.13 47.22 11.23
N PRO A 413 -5.84 46.24 12.11
CA PRO A 413 -4.47 45.91 12.49
C PRO A 413 -3.66 45.51 11.25
N SER A 414 -2.34 45.75 11.26
CA SER A 414 -1.43 45.35 10.17
C SER A 414 -0.91 43.91 10.30
N SER A 415 -1.12 43.28 11.46
CA SER A 415 -0.71 41.91 11.77
C SER A 415 -1.65 41.32 12.82
N ILE A 416 -1.89 40.01 12.77
CA ILE A 416 -2.86 39.27 13.58
C ILE A 416 -2.28 37.99 14.14
#